data_AF-A0A0F8X7X7-F1
#
_entry.id   AF-A0A0F8X7X7-F1
#
_cell.length_a   1.000
_cell.length_b   1.000
_cell.length_c   1.000
_cell.angle_alpha   90.00
_cell.angle_beta   90.00
_cell.angle_gamma   90.00
#
_symmetry.space_group_name_H-M   'P 1'
#
loop_
_entity.id
_entity.type
_entity.pdbx_description
1 polymer ?
#
loop_
_entity_poly.entity_id
_entity_poly.type
_entity_poly.pdbx_seq_one_letter_code
_entity_poly.pdbx_strand_id
1 'polypeptide(L)'
;MNKINLSAYQPIVDIQDNIVFANNGNVILCYKGNLPEIYSLSEKDFEDMHGAWFQALKSLPVGTVVHKQDIYLKKSYSSEQLPNSTFLEKATHEHFKGRGHIEHKCYLFFILTKNKALN
;
A
#
# COMPACT_ATOMS: atom_id res chain seq x y z
N MET A 1 25.64 -11.76 12.74
CA MET A 1 24.58 -12.11 11.76
C MET A 1 25.24 -12.83 10.59
N ASN A 2 24.79 -14.05 10.25
CA ASN A 2 25.24 -14.72 9.03
C ASN A 2 24.77 -13.92 7.81
N LYS A 3 25.68 -13.58 6.89
CA LYS A 3 25.31 -12.92 5.63
C LYS A 3 24.50 -13.91 4.79
N ILE A 4 23.24 -13.59 4.53
CA ILE A 4 22.40 -14.36 3.61
C ILE A 4 22.87 -14.05 2.19
N ASN A 5 23.33 -15.07 1.48
CA ASN A 5 23.70 -14.92 0.07
C ASN A 5 22.45 -15.08 -0.82
N LEU A 6 21.87 -13.96 -1.22
CA LEU A 6 20.65 -13.92 -2.03
C LEU A 6 20.85 -14.48 -3.45
N SER A 7 22.07 -14.47 -4.00
CA SER A 7 22.32 -15.05 -5.32
C SER A 7 22.42 -16.58 -5.28
N ALA A 8 22.82 -17.15 -4.14
CA ALA A 8 22.84 -18.58 -3.91
C ALA A 8 21.47 -19.14 -3.48
N TYR A 9 20.66 -18.32 -2.79
CA TYR A 9 19.33 -18.70 -2.31
C TYR A 9 18.30 -17.64 -2.69
N GLN A 10 17.66 -17.84 -3.84
CA GLN A 10 16.59 -16.96 -4.28
C GLN A 10 15.42 -17.04 -3.28
N PRO A 11 14.98 -15.93 -2.67
CA PRO A 11 13.94 -15.95 -1.64
C PRO A 11 12.55 -16.21 -2.21
N ILE A 12 12.35 -15.91 -3.50
CA ILE A 12 11.11 -16.09 -4.24
C ILE A 12 11.30 -17.26 -5.19
N VAL A 13 10.43 -18.25 -5.08
CA VAL A 13 10.40 -19.43 -5.96
C VAL A 13 9.59 -19.11 -7.21
N ASP A 14 8.40 -18.54 -7.03
CA ASP A 14 7.47 -18.26 -8.12
C ASP A 14 6.53 -17.11 -7.77
N ILE A 15 5.95 -16.47 -8.79
CA ILE A 15 4.92 -15.45 -8.67
C ILE A 15 3.79 -15.81 -9.64
N GLN A 16 2.61 -16.04 -9.09
CA GLN A 16 1.38 -16.32 -9.86
C GLN A 16 0.37 -15.23 -9.55
N ASP A 17 0.04 -14.41 -10.55
CA ASP A 17 -0.79 -13.21 -10.39
C ASP A 17 -0.26 -12.30 -9.28
N ASN A 18 -1.02 -12.16 -8.18
CA ASN A 18 -0.66 -11.37 -7.00
C ASN A 18 -0.20 -12.21 -5.81
N ILE A 19 0.11 -13.49 -6.05
CA ILE A 19 0.57 -14.46 -5.04
C ILE A 19 2.06 -14.74 -5.26
N VAL A 20 2.85 -14.56 -4.21
CA VAL A 20 4.28 -14.88 -4.19
C VAL A 20 4.50 -16.13 -3.36
N PHE A 21 5.22 -17.10 -3.93
CA PHE A 21 5.66 -18.32 -3.25
C PHE A 21 7.11 -18.16 -2.81
N ALA A 22 7.34 -18.16 -1.50
CA ALA A 22 8.68 -18.03 -0.94
C ALA A 22 9.36 -19.40 -0.76
N ASN A 23 10.70 -19.41 -0.80
CA ASN A 23 11.49 -20.65 -0.70
C ASN A 23 11.42 -21.35 0.66
N ASN A 24 10.94 -20.65 1.69
CA ASN A 24 10.71 -21.18 3.03
C ASN A 24 9.29 -21.76 3.22
N GLY A 25 8.47 -21.77 2.15
CA GLY A 25 7.10 -22.26 2.17
C GLY A 25 6.05 -21.23 2.59
N ASN A 26 6.42 -19.96 2.74
CA ASN A 26 5.43 -18.90 2.96
C ASN A 26 4.70 -18.60 1.65
N VAL A 27 3.40 -18.33 1.77
CA VAL A 27 2.55 -17.84 0.68
C VAL A 27 2.17 -16.41 0.98
N ILE A 28 2.40 -15.50 0.04
CA ILE A 28 2.26 -14.06 0.27
C ILE A 28 1.29 -13.49 -0.75
N LEU A 29 0.20 -12.89 -0.29
CA LEU A 29 -0.70 -12.12 -1.16
C LEU A 29 -0.33 -10.63 -1.07
N CYS A 30 -0.21 -9.99 -2.23
CA CYS A 30 0.09 -8.56 -2.33
C CYS A 30 -1.12 -7.76 -2.86
N TYR A 31 -1.40 -6.64 -2.21
CA TYR A 31 -2.40 -5.66 -2.65
C TYR A 31 -1.85 -4.24 -2.54
N LYS A 32 -2.27 -3.37 -3.46
CA LYS A 32 -2.07 -1.93 -3.34
C LYS A 32 -3.28 -1.31 -2.62
N GLY A 33 -3.03 -0.65 -1.51
CA GLY A 33 -4.06 0.10 -0.79
C GLY A 33 -4.33 1.45 -1.46
N ASN A 34 -5.61 1.75 -1.71
CA ASN A 34 -6.06 3.09 -2.02
C ASN A 34 -6.61 3.70 -0.72
N LEU A 35 -5.88 4.65 -0.16
CA LEU A 35 -6.20 5.26 1.13
C LEU A 35 -6.57 6.73 0.95
N PRO A 36 -7.49 7.25 1.78
CA PRO A 36 -7.84 8.66 1.77
C PRO A 36 -6.64 9.52 2.16
N GLU A 37 -6.59 10.73 1.60
CA GLU A 37 -5.60 11.73 2.00
C GLU A 37 -5.77 12.11 3.47
N ILE A 38 -4.67 12.50 4.12
CA ILE A 38 -4.72 12.94 5.51
C ILE A 38 -5.72 14.09 5.67
N TYR A 39 -6.56 14.02 6.71
CA TYR A 39 -7.59 15.02 7.01
C TYR A 39 -8.67 15.22 5.92
N SER A 40 -8.80 14.30 4.97
CA SER A 40 -9.86 14.36 3.95
C SER A 40 -11.19 13.73 4.39
N LEU A 41 -11.19 12.97 5.49
CA LEU A 41 -12.37 12.28 6.01
C LEU A 41 -13.02 13.02 7.17
N SER A 42 -14.34 12.85 7.30
CA SER A 42 -15.05 13.19 8.55
C SER A 42 -14.71 12.19 9.66
N GLU A 43 -14.99 12.56 10.91
CA GLU A 43 -14.80 11.66 12.06
C GLU A 43 -15.53 10.33 11.87
N LYS A 44 -16.77 10.37 11.40
CA LYS A 44 -17.58 9.18 11.15
C LYS A 44 -16.97 8.29 10.07
N ASP A 45 -16.56 8.86 8.94
CA ASP A 45 -15.96 8.09 7.85
C ASP A 45 -14.63 7.45 8.27
N PHE A 46 -13.87 8.12 9.15
CA PHE A 46 -12.64 7.59 9.71
C PHE A 46 -12.91 6.37 10.61
N GLU A 47 -13.90 6.46 11.50
CA GLU A 47 -14.31 5.34 12.36
C GLU A 47 -14.83 4.15 11.54
N ASP A 48 -15.63 4.40 10.51
CA ASP A 48 -16.12 3.34 9.61
C ASP A 48 -14.95 2.63 8.90
N MET A 49 -13.98 3.40 8.39
CA MET A 49 -12.75 2.84 7.81
C MET A 49 -11.97 2.04 8.85
N HIS A 50 -11.76 2.57 10.06
CA HIS A 50 -11.05 1.88 11.13
C HIS A 50 -11.71 0.55 11.49
N GLY A 51 -13.04 0.53 11.63
CA GLY A 51 -13.83 -0.66 11.88
C GLY A 51 -13.67 -1.72 10.78
N ALA A 52 -13.69 -1.30 9.51
CA ALA A 52 -13.46 -2.22 8.39
C ALA A 52 -12.07 -2.87 8.44
N TRP A 53 -11.02 -2.08 8.72
CA TRP A 53 -9.66 -2.59 8.90
C TRP A 53 -9.56 -3.57 10.06
N PHE A 54 -10.17 -3.24 11.20
CA PHE A 54 -10.18 -4.11 12.37
C PHE A 54 -10.81 -5.47 12.08
N GLN A 55 -11.99 -5.49 11.43
CA GLN A 55 -12.66 -6.75 11.07
C GLN A 55 -11.87 -7.56 10.04
N ALA A 56 -11.30 -6.89 9.04
CA ALA A 56 -10.48 -7.54 8.01
C ALA A 56 -9.24 -8.23 8.63
N LEU A 57 -8.53 -7.56 9.54
CA LEU A 57 -7.35 -8.13 10.17
C LEU A 57 -7.69 -9.21 11.20
N LYS A 58 -8.77 -9.02 11.98
CA LYS A 58 -9.20 -9.97 13.01
C LYS A 58 -9.66 -11.31 12.44
N SER A 59 -10.23 -11.30 11.24
CA SER A 59 -10.77 -12.51 10.58
C SER A 59 -9.71 -13.40 9.93
N LEU A 60 -8.44 -12.98 9.93
CA LEU A 60 -7.36 -13.73 9.28
C LEU A 60 -7.06 -15.06 10.02
N PRO A 61 -6.62 -16.09 9.29
CA PRO A 61 -6.17 -17.34 9.90
C PRO A 61 -5.02 -17.13 10.88
N VAL A 62 -4.99 -17.95 11.92
CA VAL A 62 -3.91 -17.97 12.92
C VAL A 62 -2.54 -18.17 12.26
N GLY A 63 -1.55 -17.36 12.67
CA GLY A 63 -0.20 -17.38 12.11
C GLY A 63 -0.03 -16.59 10.80
N THR A 64 -1.05 -15.84 10.38
CA THR A 64 -0.93 -14.85 9.30
C THR A 64 -0.17 -13.63 9.81
N VAL A 65 0.89 -13.25 9.10
CA VAL A 65 1.62 -12.00 9.34
C VAL A 65 1.15 -10.97 8.32
N VAL A 66 0.72 -9.80 8.78
CA VAL A 66 0.36 -8.68 7.92
C VAL A 66 1.48 -7.66 7.93
N HIS A 67 2.04 -7.38 6.75
CA HIS A 67 3.05 -6.36 6.55
C HIS A 67 2.47 -5.23 5.71
N LYS A 68 2.39 -4.04 6.31
CA LYS A 68 2.01 -2.80 5.63
C LYS A 68 3.26 -2.01 5.30
N GLN A 69 3.45 -1.69 4.04
CA GLN A 69 4.56 -0.87 3.56
C GLN A 69 4.02 0.43 2.98
N ASP A 70 4.44 1.54 3.56
CA ASP A 70 4.11 2.89 3.10
C ASP A 70 5.32 3.54 2.44
N ILE A 71 5.13 4.03 1.22
CA ILE A 71 6.15 4.73 0.44
C ILE A 71 5.66 6.17 0.24
N TYR A 72 6.50 7.12 0.63
CA TYR A 72 6.25 8.56 0.48
C TYR A 72 7.29 9.16 -0.45
N LEU A 73 6.84 9.78 -1.54
CA LEU A 73 7.71 10.38 -2.54
C LEU A 73 7.34 11.85 -2.77
N LYS A 74 8.30 12.75 -2.64
CA LYS A 74 8.11 14.16 -3.02
C LYS A 74 7.99 14.25 -4.53
N LYS A 75 6.88 14.79 -5.02
CA LYS A 75 6.60 14.98 -6.45
C LYS A 75 6.03 16.35 -6.73
N SER A 76 6.19 16.82 -7.96
CA SER A 76 5.44 17.97 -8.49
C SER A 76 4.11 17.50 -9.05
N TYR A 77 3.04 18.23 -8.74
CA TYR A 77 1.70 17.97 -9.23
C TYR A 77 1.56 18.38 -10.71
N SER A 78 0.99 17.49 -11.52
CA SER A 78 0.60 17.79 -12.90
C SER A 78 -0.86 18.22 -12.94
N SER A 79 -1.11 19.42 -13.44
CA SER A 79 -2.46 19.97 -13.63
C SER A 79 -3.11 19.54 -14.95
N GLU A 80 -2.45 18.68 -15.76
CA GLU A 80 -2.91 18.28 -17.10
C GLU A 80 -4.30 17.62 -17.11
N GLN A 81 -4.69 16.99 -15.99
CA GLN A 81 -6.00 16.37 -15.83
C GLN A 81 -7.09 17.34 -15.34
N LEU A 82 -6.74 18.58 -14.99
CA LEU A 82 -7.71 19.60 -14.59
C LEU A 82 -8.31 20.26 -15.83
N PRO A 83 -9.62 20.56 -15.82
CA PRO A 83 -10.23 21.39 -16.86
C PRO A 83 -9.54 22.76 -16.95
N ASN A 84 -9.51 23.35 -18.16
CA ASN A 84 -8.76 24.58 -18.43
C ASN A 84 -9.49 25.51 -19.43
N SER A 85 -10.82 25.42 -19.50
CA SER A 85 -11.64 26.11 -20.48
C SER A 85 -12.11 27.47 -19.97
N THR A 86 -12.59 27.54 -18.73
CA THR A 86 -13.12 28.76 -18.12
C THR A 86 -12.05 29.58 -17.39
N PHE A 87 -12.37 30.82 -17.01
CA PHE A 87 -11.46 31.67 -16.25
C PHE A 87 -11.05 31.05 -14.91
N LEU A 88 -12.01 30.50 -14.16
CA LEU A 88 -11.73 29.86 -12.87
C LEU A 88 -10.92 28.58 -13.05
N GLU A 89 -11.23 27.78 -14.07
CA GLU A 89 -10.47 26.58 -14.42
C GLU A 89 -9.00 26.90 -14.72
N LYS A 90 -8.73 27.95 -15.51
CA LYS A 90 -7.38 28.43 -15.78
C LYS A 90 -6.64 28.84 -14.51
N ALA A 91 -7.31 29.59 -13.63
CA ALA A 91 -6.74 29.99 -12.34
C ALA A 91 -6.41 28.77 -11.47
N THR A 92 -7.30 27.77 -11.41
CA THR A 92 -7.07 26.52 -10.70
C THR A 92 -5.92 25.72 -11.30
N HIS A 93 -5.87 25.60 -12.63
CA HIS A 93 -4.80 24.90 -13.35
C HIS A 93 -3.43 25.48 -13.00
N GLU A 94 -3.25 26.79 -13.15
CA GLU A 94 -1.99 27.47 -12.83
C GLU A 94 -1.66 27.45 -11.33
N HIS A 95 -2.67 27.49 -10.46
CA HIS A 95 -2.46 27.38 -9.02
C HIS A 95 -1.79 26.07 -8.64
N PHE A 96 -2.20 24.94 -9.22
CA PHE A 96 -1.71 23.61 -8.85
C PHE A 96 -0.50 23.15 -9.65
N LYS A 97 -0.31 23.67 -10.87
CA LYS A 97 0.77 23.29 -11.77
C LYS A 97 2.14 23.39 -11.08
N GLY A 98 2.86 22.26 -11.03
CA GLY A 98 4.22 22.20 -10.52
C GLY A 98 4.34 22.23 -8.99
N ARG A 99 3.23 22.35 -8.25
CA ARG A 99 3.26 22.37 -6.78
C ARG A 99 3.79 21.07 -6.21
N GLY A 100 4.64 21.18 -5.20
CA GLY A 100 5.14 20.03 -4.45
C GLY A 100 4.03 19.38 -3.62
N HIS A 101 3.93 18.06 -3.70
CA HIS A 101 3.12 17.23 -2.80
C HIS A 101 3.90 15.97 -2.43
N ILE A 102 3.41 15.24 -1.44
CA ILE A 102 3.93 13.93 -1.08
C ILE A 102 2.96 12.90 -1.64
N GLU A 103 3.40 12.16 -2.66
CA GLU A 103 2.66 11.01 -3.16
C GLU A 103 2.82 9.85 -2.16
N HIS A 104 1.70 9.30 -1.70
CA HIS A 104 1.65 8.12 -0.85
C HIS A 104 1.29 6.88 -1.67
N LYS A 105 2.03 5.79 -1.46
CA LYS A 105 1.66 4.45 -1.93
C LYS A 105 1.69 3.48 -0.78
N CYS A 106 0.57 2.79 -0.58
CA CYS A 106 0.42 1.75 0.42
C CYS A 106 0.41 0.38 -0.25
N TYR A 107 1.21 -0.55 0.26
CA TYR A 107 1.19 -1.95 -0.12
C TYR A 107 0.92 -2.82 1.11
N LEU A 108 0.04 -3.80 0.96
CA LEU A 108 -0.32 -4.76 1.98
C LEU A 108 0.10 -6.15 1.55
N PHE A 109 0.85 -6.81 2.42
CA PHE A 109 1.30 -8.17 2.24
C PHE A 109 0.68 -9.04 3.33
N PHE A 110 -0.15 -10.00 2.93
CA PHE A 110 -0.69 -11.02 3.80
C PHE A 110 0.15 -12.28 3.66
N ILE A 111 0.86 -12.65 4.71
CA ILE A 111 1.85 -13.72 4.68
C ILE A 111 1.31 -14.89 5.50
N LEU A 112 0.87 -15.95 4.81
CA LEU A 112 0.57 -17.22 5.44
C LEU A 112 1.88 -17.98 5.64
N THR A 113 2.24 -18.18 6.89
CA THR A 113 3.49 -18.84 7.25
C THR A 113 3.32 -20.36 7.28
N LYS A 114 4.33 -21.10 6.81
CA LYS A 114 4.35 -22.57 6.95
C LYS A 114 4.41 -22.98 8.42
N ASN A 115 5.17 -22.23 9.22
CA ASN A 115 5.34 -22.49 10.65
C ASN A 115 4.31 -21.68 11.45
N LYS A 116 3.29 -22.37 11.97
CA LYS A 116 2.21 -21.77 12.77
C LYS A 116 2.63 -21.35 14.18
N ALA A 117 3.89 -21.55 14.57
CA ALA A 117 4.42 -21.25 15.90
C ALA A 117 4.69 -19.75 16.16
N LEU A 118 4.23 -18.85 15.29
CA LEU A 118 4.35 -17.40 15.48
C LEU A 118 3.27 -16.79 16.40
N ASN A 119 2.63 -17.60 17.27
CA ASN A 119 1.82 -17.10 18.37
C ASN A 119 2.57 -17.25 19.69
#